data_AF-A0A1J3F446-F1
#
_entry.id   AF-A0A1J3F446-F1
#
_cell.length_a   1.000
_cell.length_b   1.000
_cell.length_c   1.000
_cell.angle_alpha   90.00
_cell.angle_beta   90.00
_cell.angle_gamma   90.00
#
_symmetry.space_group_name_H-M   'P 1'
#
loop_
_entity.id
_entity.type
_entity.pdbx_description
1 polymer ?
#
loop_
_entity_poly.entity_id
_entity_poly.type
_entity_poly.pdbx_seq_one_letter_code
_entity_poly.pdbx_strand_id
1 'polypeptide(L)'
;LPYPARAFDLAHCSRCLIPWFKNDGLYLMEVDRVLRPGGYWILSGPPINWKQYWRGWERTEEDLKQEQDSIEDVAKSLCWKKVTEKGDLSVWQKPLNHIECIKLKQNKKTPPICSSDNADFAWYKDLESCVTPLPQT
;
A
#
# COMPACT_ATOMS: atom_id res chain seq x y z
N LEU A 1 5.64 15.56 5.13
CA LEU A 1 4.41 14.76 5.31
C LEU A 1 3.39 15.61 6.06
N PRO A 2 2.07 15.48 5.85
CA PRO A 2 1.03 16.34 6.47
C PRO A 2 0.22 15.69 7.62
N TYR A 3 0.34 14.38 7.82
CA TYR A 3 -0.43 13.64 8.83
C TYR A 3 0.47 12.85 9.79
N PRO A 4 0.09 12.66 11.07
CA PRO A 4 0.80 11.76 11.98
C PRO A 4 0.60 10.30 11.57
N ALA A 5 1.36 9.38 12.18
CA ALA A 5 1.16 7.96 11.92
C ALA A 5 -0.18 7.51 12.51
N ARG A 6 -0.78 6.47 11.93
CA ARG A 6 -2.01 5.83 12.45
C ARG A 6 -3.19 6.82 12.62
N ALA A 7 -3.26 7.83 11.77
CA ALA A 7 -4.31 8.84 11.77
C ALA A 7 -5.66 8.33 11.24
N PHE A 8 -5.64 7.32 10.37
CA PHE A 8 -6.83 6.86 9.64
C PHE A 8 -7.06 5.36 9.77
N ASP A 9 -8.33 4.96 9.78
CA ASP A 9 -8.76 3.56 9.65
C ASP A 9 -8.91 3.13 8.18
N LEU A 10 -9.05 4.10 7.27
CA LEU A 10 -9.27 3.86 5.85
C LEU A 10 -8.64 4.96 4.99
N ALA A 11 -7.98 4.56 3.90
CA ALA A 11 -7.47 5.43 2.86
C ALA A 11 -7.99 4.95 1.50
N HIS A 12 -8.78 5.78 0.82
CA HIS A 12 -9.33 5.46 -0.49
C HIS A 12 -8.73 6.37 -1.54
N CYS A 13 -8.16 5.77 -2.57
CA CYS A 13 -7.78 6.44 -3.80
C CYS A 13 -8.74 6.04 -4.92
N SER A 14 -9.49 7.02 -5.44
CA SER A 14 -10.32 6.86 -6.63
C SER A 14 -9.65 7.55 -7.82
N ARG A 15 -9.20 6.75 -8.80
CA ARG A 15 -8.60 7.23 -10.06
C ARG A 15 -7.48 8.25 -9.86
N CYS A 16 -6.66 8.12 -8.82
CA CYS A 16 -5.65 9.15 -8.51
C CYS A 16 -4.44 9.14 -9.47
N LEU A 17 -4.30 8.12 -10.32
CA LEU A 17 -3.15 7.94 -11.24
C LEU A 17 -1.79 7.99 -10.53
N ILE A 18 -1.76 7.68 -9.24
CA ILE A 18 -0.53 7.59 -8.46
C ILE A 18 0.17 6.28 -8.86
N PRO A 19 1.45 6.32 -9.26
CA PRO A 19 2.19 5.12 -9.60
C PRO A 19 2.63 4.40 -8.32
N TRP A 20 1.68 3.72 -7.66
CA TRP A 20 1.84 3.14 -6.32
C TRP A 20 3.01 2.16 -6.18
N PHE A 21 3.41 1.51 -7.27
CA PHE A 21 4.51 0.54 -7.32
C PHE A 21 5.90 1.17 -7.56
N LYS A 22 5.97 2.44 -7.99
CA LYS A 22 7.25 3.11 -8.28
C LYS A 22 7.96 3.51 -6.98
N ASN A 23 9.22 3.90 -7.11
CA ASN A 23 10.09 4.33 -6.00
C ASN A 23 10.12 3.30 -4.88
N ASP A 24 10.24 2.02 -5.25
CA ASP A 24 10.20 0.87 -4.34
C ASP A 24 8.94 0.81 -3.43
N GLY A 25 7.83 1.37 -3.88
CA GLY A 25 6.57 1.39 -3.13
C GLY A 25 6.45 2.54 -2.11
N LEU A 26 7.28 3.58 -2.21
CA LEU A 26 7.34 4.72 -1.27
C LEU A 26 5.96 5.32 -0.94
N TYR A 27 5.09 5.46 -1.96
CA TYR A 27 3.75 6.02 -1.76
C TYR A 27 2.86 5.10 -0.92
N LEU A 28 2.93 3.78 -1.13
CA LEU A 28 2.20 2.81 -0.31
C LEU A 28 2.78 2.72 1.10
N MET A 29 4.08 2.95 1.30
CA MET A 29 4.67 3.03 2.64
C MET A 29 4.14 4.23 3.44
N GLU A 30 3.92 5.37 2.78
CA GLU A 30 3.28 6.51 3.44
C GLU A 30 1.82 6.21 3.80
N VAL A 31 1.08 5.52 2.93
CA VAL A 31 -0.27 5.04 3.26
C VAL A 31 -0.21 4.07 4.43
N ASP A 32 0.76 3.15 4.46
CA ASP A 32 0.99 2.26 5.60
C ASP A 32 1.21 3.07 6.88
N ARG A 33 2.11 4.06 6.89
CA ARG A 33 2.37 4.87 8.08
C ARG A 33 1.11 5.53 8.62
N VAL A 34 0.28 6.14 7.77
CA VAL A 34 -0.92 6.87 8.22
C VAL A 34 -2.08 5.95 8.58
N LEU A 35 -2.09 4.69 8.11
CA LEU A 35 -3.11 3.71 8.48
C LEU A 35 -2.84 3.07 9.84
N ARG A 36 -3.90 2.96 10.64
CA ARG A 36 -3.91 2.18 11.87
C ARG A 36 -3.69 0.68 11.58
N PRO A 37 -3.14 -0.09 12.54
CA PRO A 37 -3.09 -1.53 12.41
C PRO A 37 -4.49 -2.10 12.11
N GLY A 38 -4.60 -2.98 11.12
CA GLY A 38 -5.91 -3.51 10.66
C GLY A 38 -6.71 -2.59 9.75
N GLY A 39 -6.23 -1.37 9.48
CA GLY A 39 -6.86 -0.41 8.59
C GLY A 39 -6.85 -0.84 7.12
N TYR A 40 -7.66 -0.15 6.31
CA TYR A 40 -7.95 -0.53 4.93
C TYR A 40 -7.42 0.48 3.92
N TRP A 41 -6.79 -0.02 2.87
CA TRP A 41 -6.52 0.77 1.67
C TRP A 41 -7.42 0.30 0.54
N ILE A 42 -8.02 1.25 -0.16
CA ILE A 42 -8.92 1.01 -1.28
C ILE A 42 -8.35 1.71 -2.50
N LEU A 43 -8.21 0.97 -3.59
CA LEU A 43 -7.91 1.52 -4.91
C LEU A 43 -9.11 1.27 -5.81
N SER A 44 -9.63 2.33 -6.44
CA SER A 44 -10.67 2.20 -7.46
C SER A 44 -10.32 2.87 -8.77
N GLY A 45 -10.63 2.21 -9.89
CA GLY A 45 -10.23 2.59 -11.24
C GLY A 45 -8.95 1.88 -11.70
N PRO A 46 -8.29 2.35 -12.78
CA PRO A 46 -7.12 1.68 -13.35
C PRO A 46 -6.02 1.46 -12.28
N PRO A 47 -5.37 0.29 -12.26
CA PRO A 47 -5.55 -0.84 -13.18
C PRO A 47 -6.67 -1.81 -12.80
N ILE A 48 -7.39 -1.62 -11.69
CA ILE A 48 -8.39 -2.58 -11.20
C ILE A 48 -9.50 -2.77 -12.22
N ASN A 49 -9.85 -4.03 -12.50
CA ASN A 49 -10.83 -4.43 -13.52
C ASN A 49 -10.43 -4.10 -14.97
N TRP A 50 -9.13 -4.06 -15.25
CA TRP A 50 -8.59 -3.84 -16.60
C TRP A 50 -9.15 -4.77 -17.68
N LYS A 51 -9.44 -6.03 -17.33
CA LYS A 51 -10.03 -7.03 -18.26
C LYS A 51 -11.32 -6.55 -18.91
N GLN A 52 -12.09 -5.71 -18.22
CA GLN A 52 -13.35 -5.18 -18.72
C GLN A 52 -13.20 -3.81 -19.38
N TYR A 53 -12.30 -2.95 -18.88
CA TYR A 53 -12.28 -1.52 -19.21
C TYR A 53 -11.05 -1.01 -19.95
N TRP A 54 -10.06 -1.86 -20.28
CA TRP A 54 -8.80 -1.44 -20.91
C TRP A 54 -8.98 -0.54 -22.15
N ARG A 55 -9.96 -0.85 -23.01
CA ARG A 55 -10.27 -0.05 -24.22
C ARG A 55 -10.69 1.38 -23.89
N GLY A 56 -11.48 1.56 -22.82
CA GLY A 56 -11.96 2.87 -22.39
C GLY A 56 -10.88 3.73 -21.73
N TRP A 57 -9.74 3.13 -21.39
CA TRP A 57 -8.58 3.83 -20.83
C TRP A 57 -7.45 4.02 -21.83
N GLU A 58 -7.63 3.59 -23.09
CA GLU A 58 -6.63 3.71 -24.15
C GLU A 58 -5.26 3.09 -23.77
N ARG A 59 -5.30 2.00 -22.99
CA ARG A 59 -4.13 1.27 -22.47
C ARG A 59 -4.21 -0.20 -22.92
N THR A 60 -3.09 -0.92 -22.98
CA THR A 60 -3.12 -2.36 -23.30
C THR A 60 -3.45 -3.20 -22.06
N GLU A 61 -3.96 -4.41 -22.29
CA GLU A 61 -4.22 -5.38 -21.22
C GLU A 61 -2.94 -5.74 -20.47
N GLU A 62 -1.83 -5.94 -21.20
CA GLU A 62 -0.53 -6.32 -20.62
C GLU A 62 0.02 -5.24 -19.69
N ASP A 63 -0.10 -3.98 -20.10
CA ASP A 63 0.39 -2.83 -19.34
C ASP A 63 -0.41 -2.65 -18.04
N LEU A 64 -1.75 -2.72 -18.11
CA LEU A 64 -2.60 -2.65 -16.92
C LEU A 64 -2.41 -3.86 -16.00
N LYS A 65 -2.26 -5.06 -16.56
CA LYS A 65 -1.97 -6.26 -15.79
C LYS A 65 -0.63 -6.12 -15.06
N GLN A 66 0.41 -5.67 -15.74
CA GLN A 66 1.73 -5.46 -15.14
C GLN A 66 1.69 -4.41 -14.04
N GLU A 67 0.94 -3.32 -14.25
CA GLU A 67 0.71 -2.30 -13.23
C GLU A 67 0.00 -2.88 -12.00
N GLN A 68 -1.09 -3.65 -12.18
CA GLN A 68 -1.78 -4.29 -11.07
C GLN A 68 -0.90 -5.29 -10.33
N ASP A 69 -0.20 -6.17 -11.05
CA ASP A 69 0.70 -7.17 -10.46
C ASP A 69 1.79 -6.48 -9.63
N SER A 70 2.36 -5.38 -10.13
CA SER A 70 3.39 -4.61 -9.43
C SER A 70 2.86 -3.96 -8.14
N ILE A 71 1.63 -3.43 -8.16
CA ILE A 71 0.96 -2.89 -6.96
C ILE A 71 0.71 -4.01 -5.95
N GLU A 72 0.26 -5.18 -6.40
CA GLU A 72 0.02 -6.33 -5.54
C GLU A 72 1.31 -6.84 -4.90
N ASP A 73 2.44 -6.79 -5.61
CA ASP A 73 3.73 -7.20 -5.07
C ASP A 73 4.27 -6.23 -4.02
N VAL A 74 4.06 -4.92 -4.18
CA VAL A 74 4.35 -3.94 -3.12
C VAL A 74 3.43 -4.16 -1.92
N ALA A 75 2.12 -4.35 -2.11
CA ALA A 75 1.21 -4.64 -1.00
C ALA A 75 1.63 -5.91 -0.24
N LYS A 76 2.03 -6.97 -0.96
CA LYS A 76 2.57 -8.20 -0.36
C LYS A 76 3.88 -7.97 0.40
N SER A 77 4.77 -7.08 -0.07
CA SER A 77 6.03 -6.78 0.61
C SER A 77 5.83 -6.00 1.92
N LEU A 78 4.72 -5.25 2.02
CA LEU A 78 4.20 -4.62 3.23
C LEU A 78 3.35 -5.57 4.09
N CYS A 79 3.22 -6.83 3.69
CA CYS A 79 2.42 -7.85 4.37
C CYS A 79 0.93 -7.52 4.43
N TRP A 80 0.44 -6.71 3.51
CA TRP A 80 -0.99 -6.45 3.36
C TRP A 80 -1.68 -7.63 2.69
N LYS A 81 -2.92 -7.88 3.10
CA LYS A 81 -3.77 -8.93 2.53
C LYS A 81 -4.85 -8.29 1.65
N LYS A 82 -4.96 -8.74 0.40
CA LYS A 82 -6.11 -8.38 -0.45
C LYS A 82 -7.36 -9.08 0.11
N VAL A 83 -8.36 -8.30 0.49
CA VAL A 83 -9.59 -8.79 1.12
C VAL A 83 -10.66 -9.06 0.08
N THR A 84 -10.81 -8.17 -0.89
CA THR A 84 -11.78 -8.30 -1.97
C THR A 84 -11.36 -7.49 -3.19
N GLU A 85 -11.78 -7.95 -4.36
CA GLU A 85 -11.82 -7.18 -5.61
C GLU A 85 -13.20 -7.39 -6.21
N LYS A 86 -13.94 -6.31 -6.46
CA LYS A 86 -15.29 -6.37 -7.03
C LYS A 86 -15.55 -5.17 -7.91
N GLY A 87 -15.83 -5.42 -9.18
CA GLY A 87 -15.90 -4.36 -10.18
C GLY A 87 -14.60 -3.56 -10.16
N ASP A 88 -14.71 -2.24 -10.19
CA ASP A 88 -13.56 -1.34 -10.29
C ASP A 88 -12.88 -1.05 -8.95
N LEU A 89 -13.06 -1.89 -7.94
CA LEU A 89 -12.61 -1.64 -6.57
C LEU A 89 -11.85 -2.84 -6.01
N SER A 90 -10.65 -2.56 -5.49
CA SER A 90 -9.85 -3.51 -4.71
C SER A 90 -9.56 -2.99 -3.32
N VAL A 91 -9.65 -3.87 -2.33
CA VAL A 91 -9.45 -3.59 -0.91
C VAL A 91 -8.32 -4.43 -0.37
N TRP A 92 -7.38 -3.78 0.30
CA TRP A 92 -6.32 -4.41 1.08
C TRP A 92 -6.45 -4.04 2.54
N GLN A 93 -6.07 -4.96 3.40
CA GLN A 93 -6.01 -4.77 4.84
C GLN A 93 -4.55 -4.81 5.30
N LYS A 94 -4.14 -3.77 6.01
CA LYS A 94 -2.86 -3.68 6.71
C LYS A 94 -2.83 -4.66 7.89
N PRO A 95 -1.72 -5.34 8.20
CA PRO A 95 -1.65 -6.25 9.33
C PRO A 95 -1.86 -5.54 10.68
N LEU A 96 -2.29 -6.31 11.69
CA LEU A 96 -2.44 -5.81 13.07
C LEU A 96 -1.09 -5.63 13.78
N ASN A 97 -0.10 -6.44 13.41
CA ASN A 97 1.24 -6.41 13.97
C ASN A 97 2.26 -6.99 12.98
N HIS A 98 3.54 -6.98 13.35
CA HIS A 98 4.63 -7.46 12.49
C HIS A 98 4.89 -8.98 12.57
N ILE A 99 4.15 -9.74 13.38
CA ILE A 99 4.48 -11.15 13.68
C ILE A 99 4.45 -12.03 12.41
N GLU A 100 3.36 -11.97 11.64
CA GLU A 100 3.25 -12.72 10.38
C GLU A 100 4.23 -12.20 9.33
N CYS A 101 4.45 -10.88 9.32
CA CYS A 101 5.35 -10.25 8.37
C CYS A 101 6.80 -10.67 8.57
N ILE A 102 7.27 -10.73 9.82
CA ILE A 102 8.62 -11.20 10.18
C ILE A 102 8.85 -12.64 9.72
N LYS A 103 7.85 -13.52 9.83
CA LYS A 103 7.94 -14.89 9.30
C LYS A 103 8.10 -14.90 7.78
N LEU A 104 7.40 -14.00 7.07
CA LEU A 104 7.50 -13.84 5.62
C LEU A 104 8.85 -13.24 5.17
N LYS A 105 9.51 -12.41 5.99
CA LYS A 105 10.82 -11.80 5.69
C LYS A 105 11.92 -12.82 5.40
N GLN A 106 11.82 -14.04 5.94
CA GLN A 106 12.79 -15.11 5.67
C GLN A 106 12.80 -15.54 4.19
N ASN A 107 11.70 -15.30 3.46
CA ASN A 107 11.50 -15.77 2.09
C ASN A 107 11.25 -14.64 1.07
N LYS A 108 11.18 -13.37 1.48
CA LYS A 108 10.87 -12.22 0.59
C LYS A 108 11.65 -10.96 0.97
N LYS A 109 12.00 -10.16 -0.04
CA LYS A 109 12.50 -8.78 0.12
C LYS A 109 11.40 -7.88 0.66
N THR A 110 11.30 -7.76 1.98
CA THR A 110 10.42 -6.77 2.64
C THR A 110 11.22 -5.51 2.97
N PRO A 111 10.60 -4.33 3.00
CA PRO A 111 11.29 -3.11 3.43
C PRO A 111 11.81 -3.21 4.88
N PRO A 112 12.85 -2.44 5.23
CA PRO A 112 13.35 -2.34 6.60
C PRO A 112 12.29 -1.69 7.51
N ILE A 113 12.42 -1.90 8.82
CA ILE A 113 11.64 -1.16 9.81
C ILE A 113 12.34 0.17 10.08
N CYS A 114 11.57 1.26 10.16
CA CYS A 114 12.12 2.59 10.44
C CYS A 114 12.77 2.66 11.83
N SER A 115 13.92 3.34 11.93
CA SER A 115 14.62 3.62 13.19
C SER A 115 14.21 4.94 13.84
N SER A 116 13.34 5.73 13.20
CA SER A 116 12.98 7.09 13.62
C SER A 116 12.33 7.13 15.01
N ASP A 117 12.75 8.10 15.81
CA ASP A 117 12.29 8.30 17.19
C ASP A 117 10.81 8.71 17.29
N ASN A 118 10.21 9.27 16.22
CA ASN A 118 8.81 9.69 16.26
C ASN A 118 8.11 9.57 14.88
N ALA A 119 7.22 8.59 14.77
CA ALA A 119 6.40 8.35 13.58
C ALA A 119 5.28 9.39 13.37
N ASP A 120 4.98 10.20 14.40
CA ASP A 120 3.88 11.17 14.39
C ASP A 120 4.29 12.54 13.86
N PHE A 121 5.55 12.73 13.44
CA PHE A 121 5.97 13.96 12.79
C PHE A 121 5.21 14.16 11.47
N ALA A 122 4.36 15.19 11.48
CA ALA A 122 3.38 15.48 10.45
C ALA A 122 3.67 16.78 9.69
N TRP A 123 4.87 17.38 9.84
CA TRP A 123 5.33 18.58 9.12
C TRP A 123 6.84 18.54 8.91
N TYR A 124 7.33 19.10 7.81
CA TYR A 124 8.77 19.20 7.47
C TYR A 124 9.56 17.87 7.54
N LYS A 125 8.85 16.76 7.32
CA LYS A 125 9.41 15.41 7.25
C LYS A 125 9.36 14.89 5.82
N ASP A 126 10.44 14.28 5.36
CA ASP A 126 10.52 13.62 4.07
C ASP A 126 9.84 12.24 4.09
N LEU A 127 9.54 11.70 2.91
CA LEU A 127 9.07 10.32 2.78
C LEU A 127 10.21 9.35 3.11
N GLU A 128 9.91 8.31 3.88
CA GLU A 128 10.88 7.29 4.28
C GLU A 128 10.60 5.95 3.58
N SER A 129 11.63 5.30 3.03
CA SER A 129 11.55 3.98 2.39
C SER A 129 11.63 2.83 3.41
N CYS A 130 10.86 2.93 4.49
CA CYS A 130 10.80 1.95 5.57
C CYS A 130 9.39 1.83 6.15
N VAL A 131 9.12 0.73 6.85
CA VAL A 131 7.82 0.47 7.49
C VAL A 131 7.84 0.95 8.93
N THR A 132 6.77 1.65 9.33
CA THR A 132 6.61 2.14 10.69
C THR A 132 6.36 0.98 11.67
N PRO A 133 7.00 0.94 12.85
CA PRO A 133 6.73 -0.06 13.87
C PRO A 133 5.24 -0.11 14.25
N LEU A 134 4.68 -1.32 14.31
CA LEU A 134 3.34 -1.59 14.81
C LEU A 134 3.42 -2.09 16.26
N PRO A 135 2.35 -1.91 17.06
CA PRO A 135 2.25 -2.53 18.38
C PRO A 135 2.46 -4.06 18.30
N GLN A 136 2.98 -4.65 19.37
CA GLN A 136 3.17 -6.11 19.44
C GLN A 136 1.88 -6.88 19.78
N THR A 137 0.83 -6.15 20.23
CA THR A 137 -0.46 -6.67 20.67
C THR A 137 -1.59 -6.12 19.83
#